data_AF-A0A3A8MLA7-F1
#
_entry.id   AF-A0A3A8MLA7-F1
#
_cell.length_a   1.000
_cell.length_b   1.000
_cell.length_c   1.000
_cell.angle_alpha   90.00
_cell.angle_beta   90.00
_cell.angle_gamma   90.00
#
_symmetry.space_group_name_H-M   'P 1'
#
loop_
_entity.id
_entity.type
_entity.pdbx_description
1 polymer ?
#
loop_
_entity_poly.entity_id
_entity_poly.type
_entity_poly.pdbx_seq_one_letter_code
_entity_poly.pdbx_strand_id
1 'polypeptide(L)'
;MRRRWFPLGLPLILFACAPVEPPLPLESGDAGSALPVTEVASLASAPAAEPDPAAEALRSAWQATAPDPSVDGGVPHATASALIESTDVAGDAGPEDALSLMMEPSLAQASASFRGSHSQALPGEEEPQVITESEVPVLELGPDGEPLLDADDFAQEPVAPVAVEPLAEVGPGLNGMPSDVDGGDAASEEPLATADAGMEPYAIPYAPDAGSLRVRRSIAVRSEPRQDAPTLGTVAQDMRVTWKGAMRGPDCETWVQLEPRGWVCERYLEQNFREPRVRTLPRVEEGALTPGIYARVVGRRVRAYPSLALAKRRRQGVLLKGSVTVKLQGQVKVGRRTFWRTSDGQYFEARVLREHRPSDFSGLDAEALASLPMPFAWAQSRVTPRADVVVRVAPDARAERETVLPPRTLVSVRELSPDGQWVRIAEDHWVARDDLHVAWSLASPSIVEPGARWLDVDLEAQVLIAYEGDRPVYATLISSGSPGTDTPEGLFRIWVKFAEADMTGQEGKASYRVATVPWTMFFEGDFALHTAYWHDRFGEPVSHGCINLAPKDARVLYGWTTPEVPTGWSMAHALPEDPGTWVRIRGQARVQPKKRRGAAAVVATVSDL
;
A
#
# COMPACT_ATOMS: atom_id res chain seq x y z
N MET A 1 -59.73 -33.89 10.98
CA MET A 1 -60.28 -34.56 12.17
C MET A 1 -60.04 -33.66 13.41
N ARG A 2 -61.12 -33.38 14.18
CA ARG A 2 -61.22 -32.93 15.61
C ARG A 2 -60.21 -31.85 16.12
N ARG A 3 -60.52 -30.57 16.40
CA ARG A 3 -61.48 -29.82 17.26
C ARG A 3 -61.21 -29.87 18.80
N ARG A 4 -61.10 -28.65 19.41
CA ARG A 4 -61.38 -28.19 20.81
C ARG A 4 -60.22 -28.25 21.85
N TRP A 5 -60.03 -27.40 22.88
CA TRP A 5 -60.68 -26.21 23.53
C TRP A 5 -59.70 -25.60 24.60
N PHE A 6 -59.89 -24.31 25.00
CA PHE A 6 -59.38 -23.60 26.22
C PHE A 6 -60.12 -24.09 27.51
N PRO A 7 -59.74 -23.83 28.81
CA PRO A 7 -59.56 -22.48 29.43
C PRO A 7 -58.68 -22.30 30.73
N LEU A 8 -58.49 -21.01 31.09
CA LEU A 8 -58.31 -20.31 32.41
C LEU A 8 -57.72 -20.96 33.68
N GLY A 9 -56.90 -20.16 34.42
CA GLY A 9 -56.72 -20.28 35.88
C GLY A 9 -55.66 -19.35 36.50
N LEU A 10 -56.09 -18.23 37.11
CA LEU A 10 -55.33 -17.39 38.06
C LEU A 10 -55.40 -18.03 39.47
N PRO A 11 -54.49 -17.71 40.42
CA PRO A 11 -54.92 -16.86 41.53
C PRO A 11 -53.86 -15.87 42.09
N LEU A 12 -54.40 -14.79 42.67
CA LEU A 12 -53.78 -13.85 43.62
C LEU A 12 -53.56 -14.50 45.00
N ILE A 13 -52.45 -14.18 45.68
CA ILE A 13 -52.35 -14.11 47.16
C ILE A 13 -51.54 -12.86 47.54
N LEU A 14 -52.05 -12.14 48.54
CA LEU A 14 -51.60 -10.85 49.10
C LEU A 14 -51.06 -11.02 50.55
N PHE A 15 -50.29 -10.01 51.00
CA PHE A 15 -49.86 -9.62 52.36
C PHE A 15 -48.73 -10.46 53.03
N ALA A 16 -47.73 -9.90 53.72
CA ALA A 16 -47.75 -8.73 54.62
C ALA A 16 -46.38 -8.00 54.80
N CYS A 17 -46.46 -6.72 55.20
CA CYS A 17 -45.39 -5.84 55.73
C CYS A 17 -44.92 -6.29 57.13
N ALA A 18 -43.68 -6.05 57.58
CA ALA A 18 -43.14 -4.85 58.27
C ALA A 18 -41.92 -5.31 59.15
N PRO A 19 -41.17 -4.48 59.92
CA PRO A 19 -41.10 -3.02 60.00
C PRO A 19 -39.66 -2.42 59.87
N VAL A 20 -39.62 -1.10 59.71
CA VAL A 20 -38.47 -0.19 59.79
C VAL A 20 -38.41 0.40 61.20
N GLU A 21 -37.21 0.51 61.77
CA GLU A 21 -36.95 1.11 63.09
C GLU A 21 -36.11 2.40 62.94
N PRO A 22 -36.44 3.51 63.64
CA PRO A 22 -35.79 4.82 63.47
C PRO A 22 -34.77 5.12 64.60
N PRO A 23 -33.78 6.01 64.40
CA PRO A 23 -32.98 6.54 65.51
C PRO A 23 -33.57 7.83 66.11
N LEU A 24 -33.55 7.91 67.44
CA LEU A 24 -33.86 9.09 68.26
C LEU A 24 -32.59 9.95 68.54
N PRO A 25 -32.75 11.21 69.01
CA PRO A 25 -31.73 12.26 68.93
C PRO A 25 -31.03 12.67 70.25
N LEU A 26 -29.89 13.35 70.08
CA LEU A 26 -29.21 14.43 70.84
C LEU A 26 -29.49 14.66 72.35
N GLU A 27 -28.41 14.87 73.13
CA GLU A 27 -28.11 16.04 74.01
C GLU A 27 -26.70 15.86 74.62
N SER A 28 -25.74 16.79 74.49
CA SER A 28 -25.50 18.09 75.16
C SER A 28 -24.61 18.00 76.41
N GLY A 29 -23.57 18.84 76.48
CA GLY A 29 -22.66 19.01 77.61
C GLY A 29 -21.55 20.01 77.29
N ASP A 30 -21.64 21.19 77.90
CA ASP A 30 -21.01 22.46 77.53
C ASP A 30 -19.98 22.95 78.59
N ALA A 31 -19.09 23.87 78.18
CA ALA A 31 -18.24 24.81 78.94
C ALA A 31 -17.13 24.28 79.90
N GLY A 32 -15.93 24.88 80.05
CA GLY A 32 -15.33 26.11 79.53
C GLY A 32 -14.03 26.48 80.30
N SER A 33 -13.29 27.49 79.79
CA SER A 33 -12.13 28.23 80.38
C SER A 33 -10.76 27.50 80.41
N ALA A 34 -9.60 28.11 80.12
CA ALA A 34 -9.21 29.51 79.90
C ALA A 34 -7.86 29.56 79.11
N LEU A 35 -7.61 30.66 78.40
CA LEU A 35 -6.31 31.02 77.80
C LEU A 35 -5.36 31.63 78.85
N PRO A 36 -4.04 31.58 78.62
CA PRO A 36 -3.40 32.81 78.17
C PRO A 36 -2.42 32.61 76.98
N VAL A 37 -2.20 33.74 76.31
CA VAL A 37 -1.41 33.97 75.10
C VAL A 37 0.09 33.94 75.41
N THR A 38 0.85 33.16 74.65
CA THR A 38 2.30 33.35 74.44
C THR A 38 2.67 33.00 72.99
N GLU A 39 3.39 33.95 72.39
CA GLU A 39 4.12 34.02 71.13
C GLU A 39 4.15 32.84 70.12
N VAL A 40 3.73 33.23 68.92
CA VAL A 40 4.06 32.78 67.56
C VAL A 40 5.29 31.86 67.43
N ALA A 41 5.04 30.59 67.08
CA ALA A 41 5.95 29.77 66.31
C ALA A 41 5.15 28.98 65.24
N SER A 42 5.54 29.18 63.99
CA SER A 42 4.97 28.58 62.78
C SER A 42 4.96 27.05 62.84
N LEU A 43 3.78 26.43 62.82
CA LEU A 43 3.60 25.00 62.54
C LEU A 43 3.17 24.82 61.09
N ALA A 44 3.98 24.06 60.36
CA ALA A 44 3.85 23.76 58.94
C ALA A 44 2.53 23.02 58.63
N SER A 45 1.93 23.42 57.50
CA SER A 45 0.84 22.71 56.85
C SER A 45 1.32 21.30 56.45
N ALA A 46 0.50 20.28 56.69
CA ALA A 46 0.71 18.96 56.13
C ALA A 46 0.81 19.04 54.60
N PRO A 47 1.73 18.30 53.95
CA PRO A 47 1.86 18.35 52.51
C PRO A 47 0.62 17.74 51.86
N ALA A 48 0.06 18.45 50.87
CA ALA A 48 -0.88 17.88 49.93
C ALA A 48 -0.21 16.64 49.29
N ALA A 49 -0.96 15.54 49.20
CA ALA A 49 -0.48 14.32 48.55
C ALA A 49 0.02 14.68 47.14
N GLU A 50 1.30 14.39 46.88
CA GLU A 50 1.86 14.57 45.55
C GLU A 50 1.13 13.63 44.57
N PRO A 51 0.82 14.09 43.35
CA PRO A 51 0.22 13.23 42.33
C PRO A 51 1.17 12.07 42.01
N ASP A 52 0.59 10.88 41.83
CA ASP A 52 1.33 9.67 41.48
C ASP A 52 2.19 9.91 40.23
N PRO A 53 3.52 9.77 40.30
CA PRO A 53 4.42 9.99 39.17
C PRO A 53 4.11 9.06 37.99
N ALA A 54 3.48 7.91 38.20
CA ALA A 54 3.02 7.03 37.12
C ALA A 54 1.79 7.60 36.40
N ALA A 55 0.84 8.20 37.13
CA ALA A 55 -0.31 8.89 36.55
C ALA A 55 0.10 10.17 35.79
N GLU A 56 1.10 10.90 36.29
CA GLU A 56 1.67 12.07 35.62
C GLU A 56 2.48 11.69 34.36
N ALA A 57 3.20 10.56 34.40
CA ALA A 57 3.90 10.00 33.24
C ALA A 57 2.92 9.54 32.14
N LEU A 58 1.80 8.91 32.51
CA LEU A 58 0.72 8.54 31.58
C LEU A 58 0.07 9.76 30.95
N ARG A 59 -0.17 10.81 31.76
CA ARG A 59 -0.76 12.08 31.31
C ARG A 59 0.21 12.88 30.42
N SER A 60 1.51 12.80 30.68
CA SER A 60 2.57 13.43 29.87
C SER A 60 2.79 12.70 28.54
N ALA A 61 2.78 11.36 28.55
CA ALA A 61 2.82 10.55 27.33
C ALA A 61 1.56 10.78 26.46
N TRP A 62 0.41 11.01 27.10
CA TRP A 62 -0.83 11.43 26.44
C TRP A 62 -0.73 12.82 25.81
N GLN A 63 -0.22 13.84 26.51
CA GLN A 63 -0.05 15.19 25.95
C GLN A 63 0.97 15.25 24.81
N ALA A 64 1.95 14.35 24.78
CA ALA A 64 2.93 14.25 23.70
C ALA A 64 2.37 13.61 22.42
N THR A 65 1.24 12.91 22.50
CA THR A 65 0.63 12.17 21.37
C THR A 65 -0.77 12.68 20.99
N ALA A 66 -1.36 13.57 21.80
CA ALA A 66 -2.61 14.24 21.48
C ALA A 66 -2.40 15.27 20.35
N PRO A 67 -3.26 15.29 19.30
CA PRO A 67 -3.21 16.34 18.30
C PRO A 67 -3.50 17.71 18.92
N ASP A 68 -2.73 18.72 18.50
CA ASP A 68 -2.90 20.11 18.93
C ASP A 68 -4.31 20.61 18.56
N PRO A 69 -5.13 21.09 19.51
CA PRO A 69 -6.47 21.61 19.22
C PRO A 69 -6.46 22.95 18.48
N SER A 70 -5.30 23.48 18.06
CA SER A 70 -5.16 24.82 17.47
C SER A 70 -4.80 24.85 15.98
N VAL A 71 -5.38 24.00 15.13
CA VAL A 71 -5.44 24.26 13.67
C VAL A 71 -6.78 23.85 13.05
N ASP A 72 -7.89 24.20 13.71
CA ASP A 72 -9.20 24.20 13.05
C ASP A 72 -9.48 25.60 12.48
N GLY A 73 -9.18 25.76 11.19
CA GLY A 73 -9.79 26.79 10.36
C GLY A 73 -11.28 26.50 10.23
N GLY A 74 -12.07 27.01 11.18
CA GLY A 74 -13.48 26.69 11.33
C GLY A 74 -14.35 27.07 10.13
N VAL A 75 -15.28 26.17 9.80
CA VAL A 75 -16.66 26.52 9.40
C VAL A 75 -17.59 25.45 10.00
N PRO A 76 -18.59 25.81 10.85
CA PRO A 76 -19.43 24.84 11.53
C PRO A 76 -20.66 24.46 10.70
N HIS A 77 -21.00 23.17 10.62
CA HIS A 77 -22.38 22.76 10.33
C HIS A 77 -22.81 21.47 11.06
N ALA A 78 -23.69 21.72 12.03
CA ALA A 78 -24.92 21.00 12.38
C ALA A 78 -24.92 19.47 12.43
N THR A 79 -25.11 18.99 13.65
CA THR A 79 -25.54 17.65 14.05
C THR A 79 -26.89 17.27 13.44
N ALA A 80 -27.03 16.02 12.99
CA ALA A 80 -28.32 15.35 12.86
C ALA A 80 -28.17 13.84 13.10
N SER A 81 -29.00 13.36 14.03
CA SER A 81 -29.07 12.01 14.56
C SER A 81 -29.47 10.93 13.56
N ALA A 82 -28.99 9.73 13.91
CA ALA A 82 -29.43 8.38 13.57
C ALA A 82 -30.80 8.20 12.90
N LEU A 83 -30.86 7.26 11.95
CA LEU A 83 -31.93 6.26 11.86
C LEU A 83 -31.37 4.96 11.27
N ILE A 84 -31.53 3.91 12.06
CA ILE A 84 -31.20 2.51 11.80
C ILE A 84 -32.37 1.92 11.00
N GLU A 85 -32.08 1.19 9.91
CA GLU A 85 -33.02 0.17 9.43
C GLU A 85 -32.24 -1.03 8.86
N SER A 86 -32.28 -2.11 9.63
CA SER A 86 -31.81 -3.45 9.32
C SER A 86 -32.87 -4.18 8.50
N THR A 87 -32.47 -4.85 7.43
CA THR A 87 -33.28 -5.94 6.83
C THR A 87 -32.38 -7.12 6.49
N ASP A 88 -32.60 -8.20 7.24
CA ASP A 88 -32.12 -9.56 7.00
C ASP A 88 -32.68 -10.14 5.71
N VAL A 89 -31.86 -10.86 4.94
CA VAL A 89 -32.34 -11.96 4.08
C VAL A 89 -31.30 -13.09 4.11
N ALA A 90 -31.74 -14.24 4.64
CA ALA A 90 -31.05 -15.52 4.59
C ALA A 90 -31.10 -16.15 3.19
N GLY A 91 -30.03 -16.87 2.81
CA GLY A 91 -29.98 -17.67 1.59
C GLY A 91 -28.81 -18.65 1.63
N ASP A 92 -29.15 -19.92 1.84
CA ASP A 92 -28.33 -21.12 1.94
C ASP A 92 -27.81 -21.59 0.57
N ALA A 93 -26.53 -21.98 0.47
CA ALA A 93 -26.00 -22.92 -0.54
C ALA A 93 -24.52 -23.27 -0.26
N GLY A 94 -24.24 -24.55 -0.06
CA GLY A 94 -22.91 -25.17 0.01
C GLY A 94 -22.22 -25.38 -1.36
N PRO A 95 -21.10 -26.14 -1.41
CA PRO A 95 -19.84 -25.55 -1.84
C PRO A 95 -19.22 -26.21 -3.10
N GLU A 96 -18.02 -25.71 -3.42
CA GLU A 96 -16.99 -26.20 -4.35
C GLU A 96 -16.92 -25.50 -5.71
N ASP A 97 -15.96 -24.57 -5.84
CA ASP A 97 -15.00 -24.59 -6.94
C ASP A 97 -13.82 -23.65 -6.65
N ALA A 98 -12.61 -24.20 -6.77
CA ALA A 98 -11.34 -23.52 -6.54
C ALA A 98 -11.06 -22.49 -7.66
N LEU A 99 -10.74 -21.26 -7.28
CA LEU A 99 -10.44 -20.15 -8.20
C LEU A 99 -8.92 -19.97 -8.35
N SER A 100 -8.42 -20.17 -9.56
CA SER A 100 -7.15 -19.63 -10.03
C SER A 100 -7.38 -18.23 -10.61
N LEU A 101 -6.62 -17.24 -10.14
CA LEU A 101 -6.63 -15.88 -10.69
C LEU A 101 -5.55 -15.76 -11.77
N MET A 102 -5.96 -15.41 -12.98
CA MET A 102 -5.07 -15.14 -14.10
C MET A 102 -4.61 -13.68 -14.08
N MET A 103 -3.30 -13.47 -14.09
CA MET A 103 -2.67 -12.22 -14.51
C MET A 103 -2.69 -12.14 -16.03
N GLU A 104 -3.32 -11.12 -16.60
CA GLU A 104 -3.19 -10.80 -18.03
C GLU A 104 -2.02 -9.84 -18.25
N PRO A 105 -0.98 -10.23 -19.01
CA PRO A 105 -0.03 -9.29 -19.58
C PRO A 105 -0.62 -8.72 -20.87
N SER A 106 -1.04 -7.46 -20.85
CA SER A 106 -1.41 -6.74 -22.07
C SER A 106 -0.17 -6.55 -22.95
N LEU A 107 -0.08 -7.22 -24.10
CA LEU A 107 0.54 -6.69 -25.32
C LEU A 107 0.17 -7.52 -26.58
N ALA A 108 -0.34 -6.80 -27.57
CA ALA A 108 -0.19 -6.95 -29.02
C ALA A 108 0.01 -8.37 -29.63
N GLN A 109 -0.95 -8.78 -30.48
CA GLN A 109 -0.65 -9.49 -31.73
C GLN A 109 -1.78 -9.28 -32.75
N ALA A 110 -1.44 -8.65 -33.88
CA ALA A 110 -2.22 -8.62 -35.10
C ALA A 110 -1.29 -9.00 -36.26
N SER A 111 -1.49 -10.19 -36.81
CA SER A 111 -1.05 -10.73 -38.13
C SER A 111 -0.83 -12.23 -37.95
N ALA A 112 -1.25 -13.18 -38.77
CA ALA A 112 -1.98 -13.18 -40.03
C ALA A 112 -2.56 -14.60 -40.19
N SER A 113 -3.68 -14.75 -40.88
CA SER A 113 -4.05 -16.03 -41.50
C SER A 113 -4.87 -15.73 -42.74
N PHE A 114 -4.18 -15.83 -43.87
CA PHE A 114 -4.71 -15.72 -45.21
C PHE A 114 -5.34 -17.07 -45.59
N ARG A 115 -6.64 -17.08 -45.90
CA ARG A 115 -7.27 -18.07 -46.79
C ARG A 115 -8.38 -17.36 -47.58
N GLY A 116 -8.21 -17.35 -48.90
CA GLY A 116 -9.07 -16.62 -49.83
C GLY A 116 -10.37 -17.33 -50.19
N SER A 117 -11.24 -16.58 -50.87
CA SER A 117 -12.19 -17.07 -51.87
C SER A 117 -12.91 -15.89 -52.54
N HIS A 118 -12.70 -15.77 -53.85
CA HIS A 118 -13.37 -15.01 -54.91
C HIS A 118 -14.78 -14.44 -54.70
N SER A 119 -15.06 -13.22 -55.23
CA SER A 119 -15.82 -13.02 -56.49
C SER A 119 -16.04 -11.52 -56.89
N GLN A 120 -15.62 -11.18 -58.12
CA GLN A 120 -16.17 -10.27 -59.17
C GLN A 120 -16.75 -8.86 -58.88
N ALA A 121 -16.00 -7.80 -59.26
CA ALA A 121 -16.14 -6.84 -60.40
C ALA A 121 -17.57 -6.50 -60.97
N LEU A 122 -18.01 -5.31 -61.46
CA LEU A 122 -17.45 -4.03 -62.00
C LEU A 122 -18.52 -2.84 -61.89
N PRO A 123 -18.55 -1.74 -62.70
CA PRO A 123 -18.35 -0.33 -62.26
C PRO A 123 -19.49 0.65 -62.68
N GLY A 124 -19.33 1.96 -62.45
CA GLY A 124 -20.23 2.99 -63.02
C GLY A 124 -19.76 4.41 -62.70
N GLU A 125 -19.35 5.13 -63.74
CA GLU A 125 -18.83 6.50 -63.77
C GLU A 125 -19.94 7.55 -63.65
N GLU A 126 -19.62 8.73 -63.06
CA GLU A 126 -19.74 10.07 -63.65
C GLU A 126 -19.78 11.19 -62.56
N GLU A 127 -18.79 12.07 -62.65
CA GLU A 127 -18.64 13.41 -62.01
C GLU A 127 -19.01 14.48 -63.09
N PRO A 128 -19.06 15.83 -62.90
CA PRO A 128 -18.58 16.67 -61.77
C PRO A 128 -19.34 18.02 -61.49
N GLN A 129 -18.74 18.83 -60.60
CA GLN A 129 -18.77 20.32 -60.43
C GLN A 129 -19.89 20.96 -59.57
N VAL A 130 -19.52 21.69 -58.50
CA VAL A 130 -19.21 23.14 -58.48
C VAL A 130 -18.66 23.52 -57.09
N ILE A 131 -17.52 24.22 -57.06
CA ILE A 131 -16.89 24.82 -55.85
C ILE A 131 -17.36 26.28 -55.75
N THR A 132 -17.64 26.78 -54.54
CA THR A 132 -17.18 28.13 -54.13
C THR A 132 -17.09 28.25 -52.60
N GLU A 133 -15.96 28.83 -52.17
CA GLU A 133 -15.59 29.20 -50.80
C GLU A 133 -16.37 30.42 -50.32
N SER A 134 -16.55 30.56 -49.00
CA SER A 134 -16.23 31.81 -48.29
C SER A 134 -16.33 31.65 -46.75
N GLU A 135 -15.15 31.79 -46.13
CA GLU A 135 -14.82 32.44 -44.84
C GLU A 135 -15.34 31.87 -43.51
N VAL A 136 -14.47 31.18 -42.75
CA VAL A 136 -13.87 31.59 -41.44
C VAL A 136 -12.64 30.69 -41.18
N PRO A 137 -11.45 31.22 -40.80
CA PRO A 137 -10.25 30.41 -40.61
C PRO A 137 -10.37 29.49 -39.38
N VAL A 138 -10.24 28.19 -39.61
CA VAL A 138 -10.07 27.16 -38.58
C VAL A 138 -8.58 26.93 -38.42
N LEU A 139 -8.05 27.20 -37.22
CA LEU A 139 -6.72 26.74 -36.81
C LEU A 139 -6.71 25.20 -36.81
N GLU A 140 -5.95 24.60 -37.72
CA GLU A 140 -5.71 23.16 -37.72
C GLU A 140 -4.81 22.80 -36.53
N LEU A 141 -5.36 21.99 -35.62
CA LEU A 141 -4.65 21.35 -34.53
C LEU A 141 -4.14 20.00 -35.03
N GLY A 142 -2.87 19.69 -34.79
CA GLY A 142 -2.32 18.35 -35.04
C GLY A 142 -3.03 17.28 -34.18
N PRO A 143 -2.87 15.98 -34.51
CA PRO A 143 -3.58 14.88 -33.85
C PRO A 143 -3.37 14.76 -32.33
N ASP A 144 -2.39 15.47 -31.77
CA ASP A 144 -2.10 15.54 -30.33
C ASP A 144 -2.55 16.85 -29.64
N GLY A 145 -3.14 17.80 -30.37
CA GLY A 145 -3.81 18.97 -29.79
C GLY A 145 -2.94 20.17 -29.37
N GLU A 146 -1.71 20.30 -29.90
CA GLU A 146 -0.83 21.46 -29.67
C GLU A 146 -0.69 22.33 -30.95
N PRO A 147 -0.52 23.67 -30.84
CA PRO A 147 -0.39 24.58 -31.97
C PRO A 147 1.03 24.59 -32.59
N LEU A 148 1.11 24.58 -33.93
CA LEU A 148 2.34 24.77 -34.69
C LEU A 148 2.78 26.24 -34.61
N LEU A 149 3.99 26.49 -34.12
CA LEU A 149 4.66 27.79 -34.21
C LEU A 149 5.62 27.76 -35.40
N ASP A 150 5.26 28.45 -36.48
CA ASP A 150 6.16 28.79 -37.57
C ASP A 150 6.74 30.18 -37.34
N ALA A 151 8.07 30.29 -37.41
CA ALA A 151 8.77 31.54 -37.65
C ALA A 151 10.08 31.23 -38.38
N ASP A 152 10.02 31.26 -39.71
CA ASP A 152 11.15 31.66 -40.55
C ASP A 152 10.83 33.03 -41.15
N ASP A 153 11.75 33.98 -41.05
CA ASP A 153 12.52 34.47 -42.22
C ASP A 153 13.15 35.85 -41.94
N PHE A 154 14.48 35.93 -42.08
CA PHE A 154 15.17 37.14 -42.55
C PHE A 154 16.39 36.70 -43.37
N ALA A 155 16.28 36.95 -44.67
CA ALA A 155 17.24 36.70 -45.74
C ALA A 155 18.60 37.40 -45.63
N GLN A 156 19.66 36.78 -46.18
CA GLN A 156 20.38 37.24 -47.40
C GLN A 156 21.70 36.46 -47.64
N GLU A 157 21.87 35.89 -48.85
CA GLU A 157 23.18 35.48 -49.39
C GLU A 157 23.95 36.67 -50.03
N PRO A 158 25.26 36.56 -50.35
CA PRO A 158 25.65 36.07 -51.69
C PRO A 158 26.98 35.27 -51.83
N VAL A 159 26.95 34.30 -52.77
CA VAL A 159 27.92 34.01 -53.87
C VAL A 159 29.31 33.36 -53.59
N ALA A 160 29.59 32.29 -54.36
CA ALA A 160 30.83 31.48 -54.45
C ALA A 160 31.98 32.10 -55.30
N PRO A 161 33.19 31.49 -55.37
CA PRO A 161 33.47 30.60 -56.52
C PRO A 161 34.43 29.39 -56.31
N VAL A 162 34.05 28.29 -56.98
CA VAL A 162 34.74 27.25 -57.80
C VAL A 162 36.27 26.94 -57.70
N ALA A 163 36.55 25.61 -57.82
CA ALA A 163 37.63 24.92 -58.58
C ALA A 163 38.98 24.68 -57.84
N VAL A 164 39.77 23.59 -57.91
CA VAL A 164 40.04 22.47 -58.87
C VAL A 164 40.84 21.37 -58.11
N GLU A 165 40.67 20.06 -58.40
CA GLU A 165 41.62 18.98 -58.04
C GLU A 165 42.80 18.90 -59.03
N PRO A 166 43.97 18.28 -58.71
CA PRO A 166 44.13 16.87 -59.12
C PRO A 166 45.08 15.99 -58.26
N LEU A 167 44.67 14.72 -58.12
CA LEU A 167 45.38 13.45 -58.44
C LEU A 167 46.92 13.30 -58.35
N ALA A 168 47.32 12.29 -57.55
CA ALA A 168 48.01 11.03 -57.96
C ALA A 168 49.49 10.73 -57.56
N GLU A 169 49.69 9.40 -57.41
CA GLU A 169 50.91 8.56 -57.56
C GLU A 169 51.76 8.23 -56.30
N VAL A 170 51.70 6.98 -55.77
CA VAL A 170 52.39 5.70 -56.14
C VAL A 170 53.74 5.53 -55.39
N GLY A 171 53.92 4.35 -54.75
CA GLY A 171 55.11 3.93 -53.94
C GLY A 171 56.40 3.71 -54.77
N PRO A 172 57.44 2.94 -54.32
CA PRO A 172 57.39 1.71 -53.50
C PRO A 172 58.60 1.45 -52.55
N GLY A 173 58.62 0.28 -51.87
CA GLY A 173 59.82 -0.59 -51.88
C GLY A 173 60.71 -0.79 -50.62
N LEU A 174 60.47 -1.91 -49.92
CA LEU A 174 61.40 -3.01 -49.53
C LEU A 174 62.68 -2.83 -48.66
N ASN A 175 62.86 -3.87 -47.81
CA ASN A 175 64.09 -4.53 -47.28
C ASN A 175 64.61 -4.21 -45.86
N GLY A 176 64.39 -5.15 -44.92
CA GLY A 176 65.41 -6.13 -44.49
C GLY A 176 66.27 -5.90 -43.23
N MET A 177 65.90 -6.60 -42.12
CA MET A 177 66.72 -7.43 -41.17
C MET A 177 67.97 -6.86 -40.44
N PRO A 178 68.59 -7.54 -39.42
CA PRO A 178 68.09 -8.35 -38.28
C PRO A 178 68.87 -8.12 -36.95
N SER A 179 68.49 -8.80 -35.85
CA SER A 179 69.35 -9.49 -34.84
C SER A 179 68.45 -10.01 -33.70
N ASP A 180 68.34 -11.33 -33.52
CA ASP A 180 69.12 -12.20 -32.61
C ASP A 180 68.76 -11.96 -31.11
N VAL A 181 68.50 -12.92 -30.21
CA VAL A 181 68.77 -14.36 -30.16
C VAL A 181 68.06 -14.96 -28.92
N ASP A 182 67.72 -16.25 -29.02
CA ASP A 182 67.50 -17.31 -28.02
C ASP A 182 66.53 -17.19 -26.84
N GLY A 183 65.58 -18.15 -26.81
CA GLY A 183 65.86 -19.38 -26.08
C GLY A 183 64.74 -19.90 -25.15
N GLY A 184 64.22 -21.10 -25.45
CA GLY A 184 63.69 -22.00 -24.41
C GLY A 184 62.36 -22.69 -24.72
N ASP A 185 62.45 -23.87 -25.35
CA ASP A 185 61.39 -24.86 -25.51
C ASP A 185 60.77 -25.34 -24.18
N ALA A 186 59.46 -25.53 -24.17
CA ALA A 186 58.83 -26.72 -23.58
C ALA A 186 57.40 -26.88 -24.14
N ALA A 187 57.21 -27.95 -24.92
CA ALA A 187 55.93 -28.41 -25.41
C ALA A 187 54.96 -28.77 -24.27
N SER A 188 53.66 -28.53 -24.44
CA SER A 188 52.64 -29.59 -24.63
C SER A 188 51.20 -29.09 -24.36
N GLU A 189 50.30 -29.62 -25.19
CA GLU A 189 48.85 -29.74 -25.00
C GLU A 189 47.98 -28.50 -25.30
N GLU A 190 47.53 -28.41 -26.56
CA GLU A 190 46.13 -28.01 -26.78
C GLU A 190 45.19 -29.05 -26.16
N PRO A 191 44.05 -28.58 -25.64
CA PRO A 191 42.83 -28.99 -26.31
C PRO A 191 41.87 -27.82 -26.57
N LEU A 192 41.44 -27.74 -27.83
CA LEU A 192 40.07 -27.52 -28.26
C LEU A 192 39.35 -26.27 -27.73
N ALA A 193 39.33 -25.27 -28.61
CA ALA A 193 38.39 -24.17 -28.62
C ALA A 193 36.96 -24.59 -28.26
N THR A 194 36.43 -23.97 -27.21
CA THR A 194 35.03 -23.52 -27.24
C THR A 194 35.07 -22.05 -27.61
N ALA A 195 34.27 -21.71 -28.62
CA ALA A 195 34.18 -20.37 -29.16
C ALA A 195 33.72 -19.39 -28.07
N ASP A 196 34.66 -18.62 -27.56
CA ASP A 196 34.35 -17.33 -26.95
C ASP A 196 33.88 -16.43 -28.09
N ALA A 197 32.56 -16.43 -28.32
CA ALA A 197 31.94 -15.53 -29.27
C ALA A 197 32.22 -14.11 -28.80
N GLY A 198 33.21 -13.49 -29.45
CA GLY A 198 33.82 -12.22 -29.08
C GLY A 198 32.82 -11.21 -28.53
N MET A 199 32.92 -11.00 -27.23
CA MET A 199 32.31 -9.88 -26.54
C MET A 199 33.18 -8.64 -26.80
N GLU A 200 33.22 -8.17 -28.06
CA GLU A 200 33.85 -6.88 -28.35
C GLU A 200 32.96 -5.76 -27.81
N PRO A 201 33.51 -4.82 -27.00
CA PRO A 201 32.77 -3.67 -26.51
C PRO A 201 32.36 -2.81 -27.72
N TYR A 202 31.08 -2.88 -28.07
CA TYR A 202 30.49 -2.04 -29.10
C TYR A 202 30.47 -0.60 -28.58
N ALA A 203 31.11 0.31 -29.33
CA ALA A 203 31.07 1.73 -29.03
C ALA A 203 29.60 2.16 -28.98
N ILE A 204 29.17 2.60 -27.81
CA ILE A 204 27.82 3.12 -27.61
C ILE A 204 27.62 4.23 -28.66
N PRO A 205 26.57 4.22 -29.50
CA PRO A 205 26.29 5.31 -30.44
C PRO A 205 25.88 6.62 -29.73
N TYR A 206 25.96 6.63 -28.40
CA TYR A 206 25.72 7.77 -27.53
C TYR A 206 27.07 8.40 -27.26
N ALA A 207 27.25 9.62 -27.74
CA ALA A 207 28.46 10.36 -27.49
C ALA A 207 28.67 10.50 -25.96
N PRO A 208 29.92 10.51 -25.49
CA PRO A 208 30.24 10.58 -24.05
C PRO A 208 29.74 11.86 -23.36
N ASP A 209 29.17 12.80 -24.10
CA ASP A 209 28.54 14.04 -23.65
C ASP A 209 27.02 13.92 -23.41
N ALA A 210 26.38 12.79 -23.75
CA ALA A 210 24.99 12.57 -23.44
C ALA A 210 24.81 12.39 -21.91
N GLY A 211 24.38 13.45 -21.23
CA GLY A 211 24.27 13.50 -19.77
C GLY A 211 23.28 12.49 -19.15
N SER A 212 22.31 11.96 -19.91
CA SER A 212 21.38 10.90 -19.47
C SER A 212 20.58 10.27 -20.62
N LEU A 213 19.98 9.09 -20.38
CA LEU A 213 19.04 8.45 -21.31
C LEU A 213 17.63 8.63 -20.77
N ARG A 214 16.75 9.25 -21.55
CA ARG A 214 15.33 9.34 -21.24
C ARG A 214 14.64 8.03 -21.62
N VAL A 215 13.94 7.45 -20.67
CA VAL A 215 13.08 6.28 -20.88
C VAL A 215 11.78 6.72 -21.57
N ARG A 216 11.55 6.26 -22.81
CA ARG A 216 10.41 6.69 -23.64
C ARG A 216 9.05 6.21 -23.13
N ARG A 217 9.03 5.08 -22.44
CA ARG A 217 7.85 4.42 -21.85
C ARG A 217 8.28 3.52 -20.71
N SER A 218 7.39 3.21 -19.78
CA SER A 218 7.70 2.23 -18.74
C SER A 218 8.14 0.92 -19.38
N ILE A 219 9.30 0.40 -18.98
CA ILE A 219 9.95 -0.71 -19.66
C ILE A 219 10.57 -1.68 -18.66
N ALA A 220 10.43 -2.97 -18.95
CA ALA A 220 11.05 -4.03 -18.19
C ALA A 220 12.58 -3.96 -18.32
N VAL A 221 13.26 -4.05 -17.19
CA VAL A 221 14.72 -4.15 -17.10
C VAL A 221 15.10 -5.62 -17.01
N ARG A 222 15.97 -6.08 -17.90
CA ARG A 222 16.37 -7.48 -18.04
C ARG A 222 17.64 -7.80 -17.25
N SER A 223 17.78 -9.03 -16.77
CA SER A 223 18.99 -9.50 -16.08
C SER A 223 20.19 -9.61 -17.01
N GLU A 224 19.92 -9.93 -18.28
CA GLU A 224 20.91 -10.12 -19.36
C GLU A 224 20.49 -9.33 -20.59
N PRO A 225 21.42 -9.04 -21.53
CA PRO A 225 21.17 -8.30 -22.76
C PRO A 225 20.40 -9.14 -23.81
N ARG A 226 19.22 -9.62 -23.45
CA ARG A 226 18.31 -10.40 -24.32
C ARG A 226 16.86 -10.29 -23.83
N GLN A 227 15.91 -10.43 -24.74
CA GLN A 227 14.50 -10.14 -24.45
C GLN A 227 13.83 -11.20 -23.56
N ASP A 228 14.28 -12.45 -23.64
CA ASP A 228 13.76 -13.60 -22.89
C ASP A 228 14.41 -13.77 -21.50
N ALA A 229 15.39 -12.94 -21.16
CA ALA A 229 16.01 -12.94 -19.85
C ALA A 229 15.00 -12.56 -18.74
N PRO A 230 15.20 -13.08 -17.51
CA PRO A 230 14.43 -12.69 -16.34
C PRO A 230 14.29 -11.17 -16.19
N THR A 231 13.10 -10.72 -15.79
CA THR A 231 12.84 -9.30 -15.52
C THR A 231 13.29 -8.99 -14.09
N LEU A 232 14.20 -8.01 -13.95
CA LEU A 232 14.64 -7.51 -12.65
C LEU A 232 13.66 -6.50 -12.06
N GLY A 233 12.94 -5.79 -12.92
CA GLY A 233 12.04 -4.73 -12.52
C GLY A 233 11.48 -3.94 -13.70
N THR A 234 10.83 -2.83 -13.42
CA THR A 234 10.35 -1.88 -14.44
C THR A 234 10.87 -0.49 -14.11
N VAL A 235 11.60 0.12 -15.05
CA VAL A 235 11.93 1.54 -14.99
C VAL A 235 10.78 2.35 -15.56
N ALA A 236 10.40 3.42 -14.88
CA ALA A 236 9.24 4.22 -15.26
C ALA A 236 9.52 5.13 -16.45
N GLN A 237 8.45 5.48 -17.17
CA GLN A 237 8.49 6.46 -18.24
C GLN A 237 9.04 7.83 -17.77
N ASP A 238 9.70 8.53 -18.69
CA ASP A 238 10.24 9.88 -18.53
C ASP A 238 11.32 10.03 -17.46
N MET A 239 11.83 8.91 -16.94
CA MET A 239 13.04 8.90 -16.12
C MET A 239 14.26 9.17 -17.01
N ARG A 240 15.12 10.08 -16.57
CA ARG A 240 16.45 10.29 -17.15
C ARG A 240 17.45 9.50 -16.33
N VAL A 241 17.82 8.32 -16.84
CA VAL A 241 18.65 7.34 -16.14
C VAL A 241 20.11 7.46 -16.52
N THR A 242 20.98 7.01 -15.63
CA THR A 242 22.40 6.76 -15.93
C THR A 242 22.59 5.37 -16.52
N TRP A 243 23.68 5.19 -17.26
CA TRP A 243 24.06 3.92 -17.86
C TRP A 243 25.56 3.68 -17.70
N LYS A 244 25.97 2.40 -17.74
CA LYS A 244 27.38 1.99 -17.59
C LYS A 244 28.04 1.59 -18.90
N GLY A 245 27.27 0.98 -19.79
CA GLY A 245 27.81 0.37 -21.00
C GLY A 245 26.70 0.00 -21.97
N ALA A 246 27.08 -0.39 -23.17
CA ALA A 246 26.18 -1.03 -24.11
C ALA A 246 26.88 -2.18 -24.83
N MET A 247 26.10 -3.13 -25.31
CA MET A 247 26.60 -4.26 -26.10
C MET A 247 25.56 -4.73 -27.09
N ARG A 248 26.00 -5.42 -28.15
CA ARG A 248 25.08 -6.11 -29.06
C ARG A 248 24.51 -7.35 -28.40
N GLY A 249 23.28 -7.72 -28.75
CA GLY A 249 22.65 -8.94 -28.27
C GLY A 249 21.57 -9.45 -29.23
N PRO A 250 21.00 -10.63 -28.96
CA PRO A 250 19.86 -11.11 -29.71
C PRO A 250 18.65 -10.18 -29.49
N ASP A 251 17.83 -10.00 -30.52
CA ASP A 251 16.55 -9.27 -30.51
C ASP A 251 16.57 -7.75 -30.33
N CYS A 252 17.75 -7.16 -30.13
CA CYS A 252 17.95 -5.72 -30.09
C CYS A 252 19.35 -5.38 -30.61
N GLU A 253 19.45 -4.33 -31.42
CA GLU A 253 20.74 -3.94 -32.01
C GLU A 253 21.75 -3.57 -30.93
N THR A 254 21.35 -2.79 -29.92
CA THR A 254 22.16 -2.54 -28.74
C THR A 254 21.37 -2.59 -27.43
N TRP A 255 21.87 -3.40 -26.51
CA TRP A 255 21.41 -3.45 -25.13
C TRP A 255 22.23 -2.48 -24.29
N VAL A 256 21.55 -1.62 -23.55
CA VAL A 256 22.16 -0.63 -22.68
C VAL A 256 22.05 -1.09 -21.24
N GLN A 257 23.17 -1.11 -20.52
CA GLN A 257 23.22 -1.43 -19.10
C GLN A 257 22.87 -0.20 -18.27
N LEU A 258 21.74 -0.22 -17.59
CA LEU A 258 21.29 0.87 -16.72
C LEU A 258 21.94 0.76 -15.33
N GLU A 259 22.02 1.89 -14.62
CA GLU A 259 22.28 1.88 -13.19
C GLU A 259 20.97 1.85 -12.38
N PRO A 260 20.95 1.19 -11.20
CA PRO A 260 22.08 0.47 -10.60
C PRO A 260 22.39 -0.87 -11.28
N ARG A 261 21.44 -1.45 -12.03
CA ARG A 261 21.56 -2.77 -12.64
C ARG A 261 20.64 -2.99 -13.84
N GLY A 262 21.01 -4.00 -14.62
CA GLY A 262 20.17 -4.59 -15.67
C GLY A 262 20.25 -3.91 -17.03
N TRP A 263 19.52 -4.47 -17.99
CA TRP A 263 19.64 -4.17 -19.41
C TRP A 263 18.31 -3.73 -20.01
N VAL A 264 18.36 -2.71 -20.87
CA VAL A 264 17.22 -2.24 -21.66
C VAL A 264 17.64 -2.05 -23.11
N CYS A 265 16.80 -2.48 -24.03
CA CYS A 265 17.01 -2.32 -25.47
C CYS A 265 16.98 -0.84 -25.88
N GLU A 266 17.92 -0.40 -26.71
CA GLU A 266 18.15 1.02 -26.97
C GLU A 266 16.97 1.73 -27.64
N ARG A 267 16.15 1.00 -28.40
CA ARG A 267 14.91 1.52 -29.03
C ARG A 267 13.91 2.15 -28.04
N TYR A 268 14.02 1.84 -26.75
CA TYR A 268 13.17 2.39 -25.69
C TYR A 268 13.81 3.58 -24.97
N LEU A 269 15.01 3.96 -25.36
CA LEU A 269 15.81 5.02 -24.78
C LEU A 269 15.96 6.16 -25.78
N GLU A 270 16.17 7.36 -25.26
CA GLU A 270 16.38 8.56 -26.04
C GLU A 270 17.53 9.34 -25.40
N GLN A 271 18.51 9.73 -26.20
CA GLN A 271 19.61 10.57 -25.72
C GLN A 271 19.07 11.88 -25.14
N ASN A 272 19.68 12.31 -24.03
CA ASN A 272 19.34 13.57 -23.40
C ASN A 272 20.60 14.24 -22.86
N PHE A 273 20.87 15.46 -23.30
CA PHE A 273 22.03 16.24 -22.86
C PHE A 273 21.87 16.83 -21.45
N ARG A 274 20.69 16.70 -20.82
CA ARG A 274 20.48 17.13 -19.44
C ARG A 274 20.95 16.05 -18.48
N GLU A 275 21.32 16.48 -17.28
CA GLU A 275 21.69 15.59 -16.19
C GLU A 275 20.58 14.56 -15.86
N PRO A 276 20.97 13.40 -15.30
CA PRO A 276 20.04 12.37 -14.84
C PRO A 276 19.01 12.96 -13.88
N ARG A 277 17.77 12.52 -14.04
CA ARG A 277 16.65 12.93 -13.19
C ARG A 277 15.70 11.76 -13.06
N VAL A 278 15.96 11.00 -12.02
CA VAL A 278 15.07 9.97 -11.50
C VAL A 278 14.31 10.52 -10.29
N ARG A 279 13.21 9.87 -9.93
CA ARG A 279 12.44 10.22 -8.73
C ARG A 279 11.90 8.96 -8.06
N THR A 280 11.73 9.00 -6.75
CA THR A 280 11.09 7.90 -6.03
C THR A 280 9.62 7.80 -6.44
N LEU A 281 9.15 6.58 -6.66
CA LEU A 281 7.78 6.28 -7.03
C LEU A 281 7.09 5.45 -5.93
N PRO A 282 5.76 5.62 -5.76
CA PRO A 282 4.94 6.63 -6.41
C PRO A 282 5.22 8.04 -5.88
N ARG A 283 4.92 9.06 -6.67
CA ARG A 283 5.06 10.45 -6.23
C ARG A 283 3.96 10.77 -5.22
N VAL A 284 4.35 11.24 -4.06
CA VAL A 284 3.43 11.75 -3.03
C VAL A 284 3.69 13.24 -2.86
N GLU A 285 2.62 14.03 -2.86
CA GLU A 285 2.71 15.46 -2.57
C GLU A 285 3.03 15.68 -1.08
N GLU A 286 3.64 16.80 -0.76
CA GLU A 286 3.95 17.13 0.63
C GLU A 286 2.67 17.20 1.47
N GLY A 287 2.68 16.55 2.63
CA GLY A 287 1.50 16.41 3.49
C GLY A 287 0.43 15.42 3.01
N ALA A 288 0.52 14.88 1.79
CA ALA A 288 -0.44 13.90 1.29
C ALA A 288 -0.18 12.50 1.86
N LEU A 289 -1.25 11.78 2.20
CA LEU A 289 -1.19 10.39 2.68
C LEU A 289 -1.00 9.38 1.53
N THR A 290 -1.51 9.71 0.34
CA THR A 290 -1.51 8.82 -0.83
C THR A 290 -1.03 9.55 -2.08
N PRO A 291 -0.61 8.84 -3.15
CA PRO A 291 -0.11 9.43 -4.41
C PRO A 291 -1.14 10.18 -5.27
N GLY A 292 -2.31 10.49 -4.73
CA GLY A 292 -3.42 11.09 -5.44
C GLY A 292 -4.73 10.92 -4.68
N ILE A 293 -5.80 11.38 -5.31
CA ILE A 293 -7.16 11.30 -4.78
C ILE A 293 -7.82 10.04 -5.34
N TYR A 294 -8.43 9.26 -4.47
CA TYR A 294 -9.08 8.00 -4.83
C TYR A 294 -10.57 8.08 -4.54
N ALA A 295 -11.39 7.44 -5.37
CA ALA A 295 -12.83 7.45 -5.18
C ALA A 295 -13.47 6.10 -5.52
N ARG A 296 -14.46 5.72 -4.72
CA ARG A 296 -15.37 4.62 -5.04
C ARG A 296 -16.45 5.10 -6.01
N VAL A 297 -16.72 4.30 -7.03
CA VAL A 297 -17.84 4.49 -7.92
C VAL A 297 -19.13 4.02 -7.23
N VAL A 298 -20.13 4.91 -7.14
CA VAL A 298 -21.42 4.66 -6.50
C VAL A 298 -22.59 4.85 -7.46
N GLY A 299 -23.65 4.09 -7.22
CA GLY A 299 -24.89 4.13 -8.01
C GLY A 299 -25.09 2.90 -8.89
N ARG A 300 -26.26 2.80 -9.51
CA ARG A 300 -26.65 1.66 -10.35
C ARG A 300 -26.36 1.95 -11.82
N ARG A 301 -25.85 0.95 -12.53
CA ARG A 301 -25.59 1.00 -13.98
C ARG A 301 -24.71 2.19 -14.41
N VAL A 302 -23.66 2.46 -13.63
CA VAL A 302 -22.70 3.52 -13.92
C VAL A 302 -21.91 3.17 -15.18
N ARG A 303 -21.67 4.17 -16.04
CA ARG A 303 -20.88 4.02 -17.25
C ARG A 303 -19.56 4.78 -17.14
N ALA A 304 -18.47 4.12 -17.50
CA ALA A 304 -17.18 4.74 -17.74
C ALA A 304 -17.09 5.15 -19.22
N TYR A 305 -16.57 6.33 -19.51
CA TYR A 305 -16.42 6.81 -20.89
C TYR A 305 -14.94 6.88 -21.28
N PRO A 306 -14.53 6.33 -22.43
CA PRO A 306 -13.11 6.31 -22.82
C PRO A 306 -12.62 7.68 -23.33
N SER A 307 -13.52 8.63 -23.59
CA SER A 307 -13.14 9.99 -23.97
C SER A 307 -14.16 11.01 -23.49
N LEU A 308 -13.72 12.26 -23.35
CA LEU A 308 -14.58 13.37 -23.00
C LEU A 308 -15.70 13.57 -24.03
N ALA A 309 -15.41 13.44 -25.33
CA ALA A 309 -16.42 13.59 -26.39
C ALA A 309 -17.57 12.58 -26.26
N LEU A 310 -17.25 11.33 -25.90
CA LEU A 310 -18.24 10.28 -25.64
C LEU A 310 -18.99 10.50 -24.33
N ALA A 311 -18.30 10.97 -23.29
CA ALA A 311 -18.92 11.36 -22.02
C ALA A 311 -19.94 12.49 -22.21
N LYS A 312 -19.61 13.51 -23.01
CA LYS A 312 -20.50 14.63 -23.38
C LYS A 312 -21.78 14.15 -24.05
N ARG A 313 -21.65 13.26 -25.03
CA ARG A 313 -22.77 12.68 -25.79
C ARG A 313 -23.49 11.54 -25.06
N ARG A 314 -22.92 11.06 -23.94
CA ARG A 314 -23.35 9.85 -23.20
C ARG A 314 -23.48 8.59 -24.07
N ARG A 315 -22.69 8.50 -25.14
CA ARG A 315 -22.69 7.37 -26.07
C ARG A 315 -21.51 6.44 -25.77
N GLN A 316 -21.68 5.15 -26.05
CA GLN A 316 -20.61 4.14 -25.97
C GLN A 316 -19.87 4.10 -24.62
N GLY A 317 -20.57 4.41 -23.52
CA GLY A 317 -20.01 4.24 -22.18
C GLY A 317 -20.04 2.76 -21.77
N VAL A 318 -18.93 2.26 -21.25
CA VAL A 318 -18.79 0.88 -20.77
C VAL A 318 -19.50 0.76 -19.43
N LEU A 319 -20.44 -0.18 -19.34
CA LEU A 319 -21.16 -0.43 -18.10
C LEU A 319 -20.25 -1.12 -17.08
N LEU A 320 -20.11 -0.51 -15.91
CA LEU A 320 -19.34 -1.11 -14.83
C LEU A 320 -20.13 -2.23 -14.14
N LYS A 321 -19.41 -3.30 -13.80
CA LYS A 321 -19.89 -4.41 -12.97
C LYS A 321 -19.08 -4.44 -11.68
N GLY A 322 -19.74 -4.84 -10.59
CA GLY A 322 -19.06 -4.99 -9.30
C GLY A 322 -18.67 -3.67 -8.63
N SER A 323 -17.81 -3.76 -7.63
CA SER A 323 -17.25 -2.59 -6.94
C SER A 323 -16.04 -2.05 -7.71
N VAL A 324 -16.01 -0.75 -7.98
CA VAL A 324 -14.92 -0.12 -8.72
C VAL A 324 -14.41 1.08 -7.94
N THR A 325 -13.10 1.11 -7.73
CA THR A 325 -12.38 2.26 -7.19
C THR A 325 -11.44 2.80 -8.26
N VAL A 326 -11.33 4.13 -8.32
CA VAL A 326 -10.55 4.85 -9.32
C VAL A 326 -9.62 5.87 -8.67
N LYS A 327 -8.47 6.14 -9.30
CA LYS A 327 -7.61 7.29 -8.98
C LYS A 327 -7.95 8.46 -9.89
N LEU A 328 -8.26 9.60 -9.30
CA LEU A 328 -8.68 10.81 -9.98
C LEU A 328 -7.45 11.62 -10.42
N GLN A 329 -7.45 12.10 -11.67
CA GLN A 329 -6.38 12.93 -12.23
C GLN A 329 -6.78 14.40 -12.40
N GLY A 330 -8.01 14.66 -12.82
CA GLY A 330 -8.44 16.03 -13.06
C GLY A 330 -9.92 16.17 -13.38
N GLN A 331 -10.47 17.35 -13.10
CA GLN A 331 -11.86 17.68 -13.39
C GLN A 331 -11.99 18.43 -14.72
N VAL A 332 -13.05 18.12 -15.44
CA VAL A 332 -13.46 18.85 -16.64
C VAL A 332 -14.94 19.21 -16.54
N LYS A 333 -15.23 20.50 -16.59
CA LYS A 333 -16.60 21.01 -16.60
C LYS A 333 -17.12 21.03 -18.04
N VAL A 334 -18.29 20.45 -18.26
CA VAL A 334 -19.00 20.51 -19.54
C VAL A 334 -20.46 20.94 -19.32
N GLY A 335 -20.76 22.17 -19.72
CA GLY A 335 -22.06 22.79 -19.47
C GLY A 335 -22.35 22.83 -17.96
N ARG A 336 -23.43 22.16 -17.53
CA ARG A 336 -23.83 22.06 -16.12
C ARG A 336 -23.28 20.83 -15.40
N ARG A 337 -22.44 20.01 -16.04
CA ARG A 337 -21.92 18.77 -15.47
C ARG A 337 -20.43 18.83 -15.27
N THR A 338 -19.97 18.17 -14.23
CA THR A 338 -18.54 17.97 -13.97
C THR A 338 -18.20 16.50 -14.21
N PHE A 339 -17.15 16.27 -14.97
CA PHE A 339 -16.58 14.95 -15.19
C PHE A 339 -15.19 14.91 -14.56
N TRP A 340 -14.82 13.76 -14.03
CA TRP A 340 -13.45 13.46 -13.63
C TRP A 340 -12.80 12.56 -14.67
N ARG A 341 -11.56 12.89 -15.04
CA ARG A 341 -10.64 11.97 -15.72
C ARG A 341 -9.92 11.13 -14.67
N THR A 342 -9.82 9.83 -14.89
CA THR A 342 -9.13 8.87 -14.03
C THR A 342 -7.75 8.52 -14.57
N SER A 343 -6.91 7.87 -13.76
CA SER A 343 -5.56 7.45 -14.13
C SER A 343 -5.49 6.50 -15.33
N ASP A 344 -6.52 5.68 -15.54
CA ASP A 344 -6.70 4.80 -16.69
C ASP A 344 -7.31 5.52 -17.92
N GLY A 345 -7.41 6.86 -17.89
CA GLY A 345 -7.90 7.69 -18.99
C GLY A 345 -9.41 7.72 -19.16
N GLN A 346 -10.17 7.04 -18.28
CA GLN A 346 -11.63 7.04 -18.33
C GLN A 346 -12.24 8.32 -17.76
N TYR A 347 -13.49 8.58 -18.11
CA TYR A 347 -14.28 9.72 -17.64
C TYR A 347 -15.52 9.27 -16.88
N PHE A 348 -15.74 9.86 -15.71
CA PHE A 348 -16.89 9.62 -14.83
C PHE A 348 -17.61 10.92 -14.49
N GLU A 349 -18.94 10.92 -14.42
CA GLU A 349 -19.68 12.07 -13.88
C GLU A 349 -19.37 12.21 -12.37
N ALA A 350 -19.04 13.41 -11.89
CA ALA A 350 -18.60 13.62 -10.50
C ALA A 350 -19.61 13.11 -9.45
N ARG A 351 -20.91 13.18 -9.76
CA ARG A 351 -21.97 12.71 -8.85
C ARG A 351 -21.91 11.21 -8.51
N VAL A 352 -21.30 10.39 -9.37
CA VAL A 352 -21.16 8.93 -9.17
C VAL A 352 -19.86 8.57 -8.45
N LEU A 353 -19.07 9.54 -8.02
CA LEU A 353 -17.83 9.32 -7.31
C LEU A 353 -18.00 9.72 -5.84
N ARG A 354 -17.48 8.89 -4.95
CA ARG A 354 -17.33 9.20 -3.52
C ARG A 354 -15.88 9.04 -3.17
N GLU A 355 -15.22 10.15 -2.88
CA GLU A 355 -13.82 10.16 -2.50
C GLU A 355 -13.60 9.36 -1.22
N HIS A 356 -12.51 8.61 -1.19
CA HIS A 356 -12.05 7.94 -0.01
C HIS A 356 -11.37 8.94 0.93
N ARG A 357 -11.41 8.62 2.22
CA ARG A 357 -10.65 9.30 3.26
C ARG A 357 -9.61 8.31 3.76
N PRO A 358 -8.37 8.38 3.25
CA PRO A 358 -7.30 7.52 3.74
C PRO A 358 -7.07 7.77 5.23
N SER A 359 -6.75 6.70 5.96
CA SER A 359 -6.39 6.82 7.37
C SER A 359 -5.09 7.60 7.55
N ASP A 360 -5.07 8.48 8.53
CA ASP A 360 -3.89 9.18 9.02
C ASP A 360 -3.14 8.41 10.12
N PHE A 361 -3.66 7.25 10.52
CA PHE A 361 -3.02 6.34 11.47
C PHE A 361 -1.59 6.01 11.03
N SER A 362 -0.70 5.94 12.03
CA SER A 362 0.67 5.48 11.90
C SER A 362 1.03 4.62 13.09
N GLY A 363 1.83 3.61 12.81
CA GLY A 363 2.51 2.82 13.81
C GLY A 363 3.63 3.58 14.51
N LEU A 364 4.49 2.81 15.17
CA LEU A 364 5.60 3.27 15.98
C LEU A 364 6.90 2.96 15.27
N ASP A 365 7.77 3.95 15.17
CA ASP A 365 9.13 3.79 14.66
C ASP A 365 10.08 3.26 15.74
N ALA A 366 11.35 3.06 15.36
CA ALA A 366 12.37 2.52 16.25
C ALA A 366 12.63 3.41 17.49
N GLU A 367 12.49 4.73 17.37
CA GLU A 367 12.69 5.66 18.50
C GLU A 367 11.53 5.56 19.48
N ALA A 368 10.30 5.60 18.99
CA ALA A 368 9.11 5.41 19.80
C ALA A 368 9.14 4.04 20.50
N LEU A 369 9.49 2.97 19.78
CA LEU A 369 9.60 1.62 20.35
C LEU A 369 10.67 1.51 21.43
N ALA A 370 11.83 2.17 21.27
CA ALA A 370 12.89 2.16 22.27
C ALA A 370 12.48 2.81 23.60
N SER A 371 11.47 3.69 23.58
CA SER A 371 10.93 4.35 24.77
C SER A 371 9.84 3.55 25.49
N LEU A 372 9.35 2.46 24.90
CA LEU A 372 8.23 1.68 25.43
C LEU A 372 8.70 0.38 26.07
N PRO A 373 8.08 -0.05 27.19
CA PRO A 373 8.31 -1.39 27.72
C PRO A 373 7.70 -2.43 26.78
N MET A 374 8.49 -3.44 26.41
CA MET A 374 7.96 -4.62 25.73
C MET A 374 7.48 -5.66 26.76
N PRO A 375 6.33 -6.32 26.54
CA PRO A 375 5.36 -6.05 25.47
C PRO A 375 4.50 -4.80 25.76
N PHE A 376 3.99 -4.19 24.69
CA PHE A 376 2.98 -3.12 24.75
C PHE A 376 1.73 -3.54 23.96
N ALA A 377 0.67 -2.73 24.00
CA ALA A 377 -0.54 -2.98 23.24
C ALA A 377 -1.21 -1.68 22.78
N TRP A 378 -2.02 -1.79 21.71
CA TRP A 378 -3.05 -0.81 21.41
C TRP A 378 -4.37 -1.21 22.08
N ALA A 379 -4.93 -0.31 22.88
CA ALA A 379 -6.26 -0.43 23.48
C ALA A 379 -7.34 -0.18 22.42
N GLN A 380 -7.89 -1.26 21.86
CA GLN A 380 -8.98 -1.22 20.91
C GLN A 380 -9.75 -2.54 20.98
N SER A 381 -11.07 -2.43 21.14
CA SER A 381 -11.94 -3.61 21.18
C SER A 381 -11.98 -4.34 19.86
N ARG A 382 -11.84 -5.67 19.88
CA ARG A 382 -12.05 -6.51 18.68
C ARG A 382 -13.53 -6.60 18.28
N VAL A 383 -14.44 -6.37 19.22
CA VAL A 383 -15.89 -6.48 19.01
C VAL A 383 -16.49 -5.11 18.69
N THR A 384 -16.05 -4.07 19.39
CA THR A 384 -16.50 -2.68 19.17
C THR A 384 -15.32 -1.73 18.95
N PRO A 385 -14.61 -1.80 17.81
CA PRO A 385 -13.31 -1.13 17.59
C PRO A 385 -13.32 0.41 17.61
N ARG A 386 -14.51 1.01 17.66
CA ARG A 386 -14.73 2.46 17.73
C ARG A 386 -15.15 2.94 19.11
N ALA A 387 -15.46 2.03 20.04
CA ALA A 387 -15.86 2.38 21.39
C ALA A 387 -14.62 2.52 22.27
N ASP A 388 -14.70 3.40 23.26
CA ASP A 388 -13.65 3.53 24.26
C ASP A 388 -13.49 2.22 25.04
N VAL A 389 -12.24 1.88 25.33
CA VAL A 389 -11.85 0.69 26.08
C VAL A 389 -11.97 0.97 27.57
N VAL A 390 -12.70 0.12 28.28
CA VAL A 390 -12.95 0.30 29.72
C VAL A 390 -11.76 -0.20 30.53
N VAL A 391 -11.28 0.64 31.45
CA VAL A 391 -10.26 0.28 32.45
C VAL A 391 -10.93 0.08 33.80
N ARG A 392 -10.50 -0.95 34.52
CA ARG A 392 -11.10 -1.38 35.79
C ARG A 392 -10.07 -1.49 36.90
N VAL A 393 -10.54 -1.32 38.13
CA VAL A 393 -9.69 -1.40 39.34
C VAL A 393 -9.21 -2.82 39.66
N ALA A 394 -9.84 -3.84 39.08
CA ALA A 394 -9.52 -5.25 39.31
C ALA A 394 -9.80 -6.10 38.05
N PRO A 395 -9.20 -7.31 37.91
CA PRO A 395 -9.42 -8.20 36.77
C PRO A 395 -10.77 -8.94 36.85
N ASP A 396 -11.87 -8.18 36.92
CA ASP A 396 -13.25 -8.69 36.95
C ASP A 396 -14.15 -7.78 36.12
N ALA A 397 -15.00 -8.37 35.28
CA ALA A 397 -15.97 -7.64 34.45
C ALA A 397 -16.99 -6.84 35.29
N ARG A 398 -17.16 -7.20 36.56
CA ARG A 398 -18.02 -6.53 37.55
C ARG A 398 -17.27 -5.55 38.44
N ALA A 399 -15.94 -5.50 38.38
CA ALA A 399 -15.17 -4.51 39.12
C ALA A 399 -15.55 -3.09 38.69
N GLU A 400 -15.34 -2.14 39.60
CA GLU A 400 -15.57 -0.72 39.33
C GLU A 400 -14.77 -0.26 38.10
N ARG A 401 -15.40 0.62 37.32
CA ARG A 401 -14.74 1.25 36.17
C ARG A 401 -13.96 2.44 36.69
N GLU A 402 -12.65 2.41 36.46
CA GLU A 402 -11.76 3.51 36.86
C GLU A 402 -11.82 4.63 35.81
N THR A 403 -11.63 4.27 34.55
CA THR A 403 -11.60 5.22 33.43
C THR A 403 -11.87 4.52 32.09
N VAL A 404 -11.78 5.25 30.99
CA VAL A 404 -11.83 4.72 29.63
C VAL A 404 -10.66 5.25 28.79
N LEU A 405 -10.25 4.47 27.79
CA LEU A 405 -9.20 4.81 26.84
C LEU A 405 -9.80 4.94 25.45
N PRO A 406 -9.53 6.03 24.71
CA PRO A 406 -9.87 6.11 23.30
C PRO A 406 -9.28 4.94 22.50
N PRO A 407 -9.93 4.49 21.41
CA PRO A 407 -9.40 3.44 20.55
C PRO A 407 -7.97 3.74 20.07
N ARG A 408 -7.14 2.70 20.02
CA ARG A 408 -5.72 2.74 19.64
C ARG A 408 -4.81 3.50 20.61
N THR A 409 -5.24 3.73 21.85
CA THR A 409 -4.34 4.25 22.89
C THR A 409 -3.24 3.23 23.20
N LEU A 410 -1.99 3.67 23.28
CA LEU A 410 -0.87 2.81 23.66
C LEU A 410 -0.86 2.55 25.17
N VAL A 411 -0.68 1.28 25.54
CA VAL A 411 -0.58 0.85 26.94
C VAL A 411 0.55 -0.16 27.12
N SER A 412 1.16 -0.16 28.30
CA SER A 412 2.11 -1.21 28.69
C SER A 412 1.38 -2.50 29.04
N VAL A 413 2.00 -3.66 28.79
CA VAL A 413 1.48 -4.96 29.22
C VAL A 413 2.36 -5.46 30.36
N ARG A 414 1.89 -5.30 31.61
CA ARG A 414 2.69 -5.63 32.80
C ARG A 414 2.48 -7.06 33.27
N GLU A 415 1.23 -7.49 33.34
CA GLU A 415 0.86 -8.79 33.90
C GLU A 415 -0.47 -9.28 33.29
N LEU A 416 -0.60 -10.60 33.13
CA LEU A 416 -1.87 -11.24 32.80
C LEU A 416 -2.52 -11.77 34.07
N SER A 417 -3.85 -11.68 34.16
CA SER A 417 -4.59 -12.35 35.24
C SER A 417 -4.38 -13.88 35.16
N PRO A 418 -4.60 -14.63 36.25
CA PRO A 418 -4.40 -16.08 36.27
C PRO A 418 -5.22 -16.85 35.21
N ASP A 419 -6.37 -16.32 34.78
CA ASP A 419 -7.22 -16.86 33.72
C ASP A 419 -6.89 -16.33 32.31
N GLY A 420 -5.91 -15.42 32.21
CA GLY A 420 -5.47 -14.78 30.97
C GLY A 420 -6.49 -13.82 30.34
N GLN A 421 -7.63 -13.57 30.99
CA GLN A 421 -8.71 -12.75 30.44
C GLN A 421 -8.50 -11.25 30.61
N TRP A 422 -7.59 -10.85 31.50
CA TRP A 422 -7.30 -9.46 31.83
C TRP A 422 -5.81 -9.17 31.73
N VAL A 423 -5.51 -7.93 31.35
CA VAL A 423 -4.16 -7.39 31.27
C VAL A 423 -4.04 -6.23 32.23
N ARG A 424 -3.07 -6.29 33.14
CA ARG A 424 -2.71 -5.16 33.98
C ARG A 424 -1.83 -4.19 33.20
N ILE A 425 -2.32 -2.97 33.03
CA ILE A 425 -1.65 -1.91 32.26
C ILE A 425 -0.91 -0.90 33.16
N ALA A 426 -1.40 -0.69 34.38
CA ALA A 426 -0.78 0.09 35.44
C ALA A 426 -1.15 -0.50 36.83
N GLU A 427 -0.66 0.09 37.91
CA GLU A 427 -1.03 -0.33 39.27
C GLU A 427 -2.55 -0.25 39.43
N ASP A 428 -3.19 -1.36 39.81
CA ASP A 428 -4.65 -1.50 39.88
C ASP A 428 -5.45 -1.14 38.62
N HIS A 429 -4.83 -1.04 37.44
CA HIS A 429 -5.54 -0.76 36.19
C HIS A 429 -5.54 -1.99 35.29
N TRP A 430 -6.73 -2.53 35.04
CA TRP A 430 -6.96 -3.75 34.28
C TRP A 430 -7.85 -3.50 33.08
N VAL A 431 -7.49 -4.11 31.95
CA VAL A 431 -8.23 -4.06 30.69
C VAL A 431 -8.51 -5.48 30.22
N ALA A 432 -9.67 -5.72 29.62
CA ALA A 432 -10.00 -7.03 29.06
C ALA A 432 -9.03 -7.38 27.91
N ARG A 433 -8.57 -8.63 27.85
CA ARG A 433 -7.59 -9.08 26.85
C ARG A 433 -8.08 -8.91 25.41
N ASP A 434 -9.38 -9.10 25.19
CA ASP A 434 -10.06 -8.93 23.90
C ASP A 434 -10.15 -7.46 23.46
N ASP A 435 -9.90 -6.52 24.37
CA ASP A 435 -9.83 -5.10 24.07
C ASP A 435 -8.41 -4.59 23.82
N LEU A 436 -7.48 -5.52 23.56
CA LEU A 436 -6.07 -5.23 23.32
C LEU A 436 -5.51 -5.97 22.09
N HIS A 437 -4.79 -5.20 21.27
CA HIS A 437 -3.87 -5.70 20.24
C HIS A 437 -2.46 -5.67 20.81
N VAL A 438 -2.04 -6.80 21.39
CA VAL A 438 -0.75 -6.90 22.08
C VAL A 438 0.37 -7.20 21.08
N ALA A 439 1.43 -6.39 21.16
CA ALA A 439 2.66 -6.53 20.38
C ALA A 439 3.69 -7.31 21.20
N TRP A 440 3.76 -8.62 20.97
CA TRP A 440 4.76 -9.49 21.60
C TRP A 440 6.10 -9.38 20.86
N SER A 441 7.17 -9.04 21.57
CA SER A 441 8.52 -9.18 21.03
C SER A 441 8.86 -10.65 20.92
N LEU A 442 9.24 -11.11 19.74
CA LEU A 442 9.61 -12.50 19.50
C LEU A 442 11.02 -12.57 18.94
N ALA A 443 11.75 -13.63 19.31
CA ALA A 443 13.02 -13.93 18.67
C ALA A 443 12.81 -14.29 17.20
N SER A 444 13.83 -14.00 16.39
CA SER A 444 13.88 -14.40 15.00
C SER A 444 13.77 -15.94 14.87
N PRO A 445 12.98 -16.45 13.90
CA PRO A 445 12.99 -17.87 13.58
C PRO A 445 14.40 -18.34 13.20
N SER A 446 14.78 -19.57 13.54
CA SER A 446 16.12 -20.11 13.28
C SER A 446 16.51 -20.17 11.80
N ILE A 447 15.53 -20.15 10.90
CA ILE A 447 15.72 -20.09 9.44
C ILE A 447 15.99 -18.67 8.92
N VAL A 448 15.65 -17.64 9.69
CA VAL A 448 15.98 -16.25 9.37
C VAL A 448 17.44 -16.00 9.72
N GLU A 449 18.19 -15.46 8.76
CA GLU A 449 19.62 -15.23 8.92
C GLU A 449 19.87 -14.21 10.06
N PRO A 450 20.92 -14.40 10.89
CA PRO A 450 21.21 -13.45 11.96
C PRO A 450 21.38 -12.02 11.45
N GLY A 451 20.68 -11.07 12.08
CA GLY A 451 20.70 -9.66 11.69
C GLY A 451 19.87 -9.31 10.45
N ALA A 452 19.21 -10.29 9.80
CA ALA A 452 18.36 -10.04 8.65
C ALA A 452 17.13 -9.19 9.01
N ARG A 453 16.58 -8.53 8.00
CA ARG A 453 15.28 -7.86 8.06
C ARG A 453 14.18 -8.91 7.96
N TRP A 454 13.19 -8.83 8.86
CA TRP A 454 12.00 -9.69 8.80
C TRP A 454 10.79 -9.02 9.43
N LEU A 455 9.60 -9.49 9.05
CA LEU A 455 8.31 -9.06 9.58
C LEU A 455 7.67 -10.20 10.38
N ASP A 456 7.18 -9.92 11.58
CA ASP A 456 6.21 -10.77 12.29
C ASP A 456 4.82 -10.21 12.08
N VAL A 457 3.88 -11.05 11.65
CA VAL A 457 2.47 -10.71 11.46
C VAL A 457 1.63 -11.64 12.31
N ASP A 458 0.99 -11.09 13.32
CA ASP A 458 0.06 -11.79 14.19
C ASP A 458 -1.37 -11.55 13.70
N LEU A 459 -1.98 -12.54 13.06
CA LEU A 459 -3.35 -12.38 12.54
C LEU A 459 -4.40 -12.46 13.65
N GLU A 460 -4.07 -13.04 14.81
CA GLU A 460 -4.97 -12.96 15.94
C GLU A 460 -4.89 -11.57 16.56
N ALA A 461 -3.69 -11.07 16.86
CA ALA A 461 -3.52 -9.74 17.43
C ALA A 461 -3.79 -8.60 16.46
N GLN A 462 -3.82 -8.84 15.13
CA GLN A 462 -3.86 -7.80 14.10
C GLN A 462 -2.70 -6.80 14.24
N VAL A 463 -1.52 -7.30 14.57
CA VAL A 463 -0.28 -6.52 14.76
C VAL A 463 0.78 -7.00 13.80
N LEU A 464 1.55 -6.07 13.26
CA LEU A 464 2.79 -6.34 12.54
C LEU A 464 3.95 -5.68 13.29
N ILE A 465 5.04 -6.41 13.47
CA ILE A 465 6.32 -5.89 13.98
C ILE A 465 7.41 -6.17 12.96
N ALA A 466 8.16 -5.14 12.56
CA ALA A 466 9.35 -5.26 11.73
C ALA A 466 10.60 -5.33 12.61
N TYR A 467 11.56 -6.17 12.22
CA TYR A 467 12.76 -6.47 12.99
C TYR A 467 14.03 -6.37 12.14
N GLU A 468 15.12 -5.97 12.79
CA GLU A 468 16.50 -6.17 12.31
C GLU A 468 17.22 -7.12 13.29
N GLY A 469 17.43 -8.37 12.89
CA GLY A 469 17.78 -9.43 13.83
C GLY A 469 16.65 -9.60 14.85
N ASP A 470 16.95 -9.52 16.15
CA ASP A 470 15.93 -9.61 17.21
C ASP A 470 15.42 -8.25 17.69
N ARG A 471 15.89 -7.14 17.09
CA ARG A 471 15.52 -5.78 17.51
C ARG A 471 14.28 -5.30 16.74
N PRO A 472 13.15 -4.99 17.41
CA PRO A 472 12.03 -4.31 16.79
C PRO A 472 12.45 -2.93 16.26
N VAL A 473 12.07 -2.61 15.03
CA VAL A 473 12.35 -1.32 14.37
C VAL A 473 11.10 -0.60 13.88
N TYR A 474 9.98 -1.31 13.79
CA TYR A 474 8.68 -0.71 13.49
C TYR A 474 7.56 -1.59 14.04
N ALA A 475 6.44 -1.03 14.47
CA ALA A 475 5.27 -1.81 14.85
C ALA A 475 3.99 -1.07 14.47
N THR A 476 2.99 -1.78 13.94
CA THR A 476 1.71 -1.17 13.56
C THR A 476 0.54 -2.15 13.67
N LEU A 477 -0.68 -1.61 13.64
CA LEU A 477 -1.90 -2.38 13.44
C LEU A 477 -2.08 -2.71 11.97
N ILE A 478 -2.60 -3.91 11.69
CA ILE A 478 -2.93 -4.37 10.34
C ILE A 478 -4.42 -4.64 10.19
N SER A 479 -4.83 -4.95 8.96
CA SER A 479 -6.11 -5.60 8.68
C SER A 479 -5.86 -6.80 7.77
N SER A 480 -5.94 -8.02 8.29
CA SER A 480 -5.76 -9.25 7.51
C SER A 480 -7.04 -9.69 6.78
N GLY A 481 -6.98 -10.88 6.18
CA GLY A 481 -8.12 -11.59 5.61
C GLY A 481 -9.25 -11.78 6.62
N SER A 482 -10.47 -11.48 6.19
CA SER A 482 -11.68 -11.79 6.97
C SER A 482 -12.00 -13.29 6.96
N PRO A 483 -12.82 -13.81 7.89
CA PRO A 483 -13.19 -15.22 7.91
C PRO A 483 -13.76 -15.69 6.56
N GLY A 484 -13.14 -16.71 5.96
CA GLY A 484 -13.52 -17.25 4.65
C GLY A 484 -12.74 -16.65 3.48
N THR A 485 -11.90 -15.65 3.74
CA THR A 485 -10.90 -15.10 2.84
C THR A 485 -9.57 -14.95 3.60
N ASP A 486 -9.18 -16.04 4.25
CA ASP A 486 -8.13 -16.07 5.26
C ASP A 486 -6.76 -15.72 4.66
N THR A 487 -5.92 -15.05 5.47
CA THR A 487 -4.53 -14.81 5.10
C THR A 487 -3.72 -16.07 5.39
N PRO A 488 -2.89 -16.57 4.46
CA PRO A 488 -2.14 -17.79 4.68
C PRO A 488 -1.11 -17.61 5.80
N GLU A 489 -1.14 -18.51 6.78
CA GLU A 489 -0.10 -18.64 7.81
C GLU A 489 1.15 -19.32 7.22
N GLY A 490 2.34 -18.94 7.70
CA GLY A 490 3.59 -19.53 7.24
C GLY A 490 4.78 -18.59 7.33
N LEU A 491 5.86 -18.97 6.66
CA LEU A 491 7.05 -18.15 6.51
C LEU A 491 7.32 -17.94 5.02
N PHE A 492 7.33 -16.68 4.61
CA PHE A 492 7.39 -16.26 3.21
C PHE A 492 8.50 -15.25 2.99
N ARG A 493 8.76 -14.90 1.73
CA ARG A 493 9.63 -13.78 1.35
C ARG A 493 8.94 -12.84 0.40
N ILE A 494 9.17 -11.54 0.57
CA ILE A 494 8.70 -10.56 -0.40
C ILE A 494 9.46 -10.76 -1.71
N TRP A 495 8.78 -11.26 -2.74
CA TRP A 495 9.42 -11.65 -4.00
C TRP A 495 9.29 -10.59 -5.11
N VAL A 496 8.33 -9.67 -4.99
CA VAL A 496 8.21 -8.51 -5.89
C VAL A 496 7.51 -7.35 -5.20
N LYS A 497 7.91 -6.14 -5.58
CA LYS A 497 7.35 -4.89 -5.08
C LYS A 497 6.91 -4.00 -6.23
N PHE A 498 5.74 -3.38 -6.06
CA PHE A 498 5.17 -2.41 -7.00
C PHE A 498 4.92 -1.07 -6.32
N ALA A 499 5.37 0.00 -6.96
CA ALA A 499 5.10 1.37 -6.53
C ALA A 499 3.59 1.64 -6.52
N GLU A 500 2.90 1.23 -7.57
CA GLU A 500 1.43 1.17 -7.67
C GLU A 500 1.03 -0.09 -8.44
N ALA A 501 0.01 -0.80 -7.97
CA ALA A 501 -0.55 -1.98 -8.64
C ALA A 501 -2.09 -1.87 -8.72
N ASP A 502 -2.67 -2.26 -9.85
CA ASP A 502 -4.12 -2.47 -9.91
C ASP A 502 -4.46 -3.83 -9.28
N MET A 503 -5.52 -3.87 -8.48
CA MET A 503 -5.99 -5.09 -7.82
C MET A 503 -7.40 -5.44 -8.29
N THR A 504 -7.61 -6.68 -8.71
CA THR A 504 -8.91 -7.18 -9.16
C THR A 504 -9.17 -8.54 -8.53
N GLY A 505 -10.42 -8.82 -8.20
CA GLY A 505 -10.80 -10.11 -7.66
C GLY A 505 -12.31 -10.31 -7.63
N GLN A 506 -12.76 -11.32 -6.90
CA GLN A 506 -14.16 -11.67 -6.72
C GLN A 506 -14.51 -11.81 -5.23
N GLU A 507 -15.69 -11.35 -4.86
CA GLU A 507 -16.35 -11.54 -3.56
C GLU A 507 -17.68 -12.26 -3.82
N GLY A 508 -17.68 -13.58 -3.62
CA GLY A 508 -18.77 -14.45 -4.10
C GLY A 508 -18.97 -14.33 -5.61
N LYS A 509 -20.13 -13.83 -6.05
CA LYS A 509 -20.44 -13.59 -7.49
C LYS A 509 -20.12 -12.17 -7.97
N ALA A 510 -19.69 -11.27 -7.08
CA ALA A 510 -19.43 -9.89 -7.41
C ALA A 510 -17.93 -9.67 -7.67
N SER A 511 -17.57 -9.05 -8.79
CA SER A 511 -16.17 -8.65 -9.03
C SER A 511 -15.84 -7.37 -8.25
N TYR A 512 -14.57 -7.17 -7.92
CA TYR A 512 -14.05 -5.88 -7.49
C TYR A 512 -12.83 -5.47 -8.32
N ARG A 513 -12.63 -4.16 -8.46
CA ARG A 513 -11.44 -3.54 -9.06
C ARG A 513 -11.03 -2.34 -8.22
N VAL A 514 -9.81 -2.36 -7.71
CA VAL A 514 -9.18 -1.29 -6.93
C VAL A 514 -8.00 -0.76 -7.73
N ALA A 515 -8.10 0.50 -8.15
CA ALA A 515 -7.06 1.10 -8.99
C ALA A 515 -5.85 1.54 -8.16
N THR A 516 -4.65 1.33 -8.72
CA THR A 516 -3.39 1.98 -8.34
C THR A 516 -3.12 1.97 -6.84
N VAL A 517 -3.19 0.79 -6.25
CA VAL A 517 -2.87 0.52 -4.85
C VAL A 517 -1.38 0.76 -4.63
N PRO A 518 -0.99 1.77 -3.83
CA PRO A 518 0.40 2.12 -3.67
C PRO A 518 1.11 1.19 -2.69
N TRP A 519 2.44 1.10 -2.84
CA TRP A 519 3.33 0.39 -1.93
C TRP A 519 2.93 -1.08 -1.71
N THR A 520 2.82 -1.82 -2.82
CA THR A 520 2.39 -3.23 -2.80
C THR A 520 3.60 -4.16 -2.77
N MET A 521 3.61 -5.11 -1.83
CA MET A 521 4.70 -6.04 -1.55
C MET A 521 4.16 -7.47 -1.52
N PHE A 522 4.37 -8.24 -2.60
CA PHE A 522 3.85 -9.61 -2.70
C PHE A 522 4.78 -10.59 -2.01
N PHE A 523 4.22 -11.52 -1.26
CA PHE A 523 4.97 -12.53 -0.50
C PHE A 523 4.60 -13.98 -0.83
N GLU A 524 3.40 -14.23 -1.35
CA GLU A 524 2.94 -15.58 -1.73
C GLU A 524 1.85 -15.44 -2.81
N GLY A 525 2.06 -15.97 -4.02
CA GLY A 525 1.07 -15.85 -5.10
C GLY A 525 0.56 -14.41 -5.30
N ASP A 526 -0.74 -14.20 -5.10
CA ASP A 526 -1.44 -12.91 -5.13
C ASP A 526 -1.62 -12.25 -3.75
N PHE A 527 -1.13 -12.86 -2.67
CA PHE A 527 -1.11 -12.28 -1.33
C PHE A 527 0.01 -11.26 -1.18
N ALA A 528 -0.36 -10.08 -0.69
CA ALA A 528 0.55 -8.96 -0.52
C ALA A 528 0.30 -8.19 0.78
N LEU A 529 1.34 -7.53 1.26
CA LEU A 529 1.20 -6.37 2.14
C LEU A 529 1.02 -5.14 1.25
N HIS A 530 0.02 -4.31 1.51
CA HIS A 530 -0.21 -3.11 0.71
C HIS A 530 -1.01 -2.04 1.44
N THR A 531 -1.02 -0.84 0.86
CA THR A 531 -1.83 0.26 1.35
C THR A 531 -3.32 -0.03 1.22
N ALA A 532 -4.09 0.23 2.27
CA ALA A 532 -5.55 0.29 2.21
C ALA A 532 -6.05 1.72 2.40
N TYR A 533 -6.04 2.51 1.33
CA TYR A 533 -6.49 3.91 1.37
C TYR A 533 -8.02 4.07 1.52
N TRP A 534 -8.78 2.97 1.42
CA TRP A 534 -10.24 2.99 1.36
C TRP A 534 -10.93 2.81 2.72
N HIS A 535 -10.19 2.49 3.79
CA HIS A 535 -10.75 2.32 5.13
C HIS A 535 -9.74 2.65 6.24
N ASP A 536 -10.27 2.82 7.46
CA ASP A 536 -9.49 2.98 8.69
C ASP A 536 -9.82 1.89 9.73
N ARG A 537 -9.84 0.62 9.29
CA ARG A 537 -10.18 -0.55 10.14
C ARG A 537 -8.95 -1.35 10.57
N PHE A 538 -7.83 -0.67 10.79
CA PHE A 538 -6.62 -1.32 11.34
C PHE A 538 -6.91 -1.77 12.77
N GLY A 539 -6.59 -3.03 13.05
CA GLY A 539 -7.04 -3.80 14.22
C GLY A 539 -8.14 -4.83 13.89
N GLU A 540 -8.72 -4.82 12.68
CA GLU A 540 -9.84 -5.69 12.28
C GLU A 540 -9.51 -6.53 11.03
N PRO A 541 -9.81 -7.84 11.00
CA PRO A 541 -9.66 -8.68 9.81
C PRO A 541 -10.78 -8.40 8.79
N VAL A 542 -10.46 -7.67 7.71
CA VAL A 542 -11.48 -7.19 6.74
C VAL A 542 -11.07 -7.29 5.27
N SER A 543 -9.87 -7.80 4.98
CA SER A 543 -9.37 -7.96 3.61
C SER A 543 -9.84 -9.28 2.98
N HIS A 544 -9.47 -9.49 1.71
CA HIS A 544 -9.69 -10.75 0.99
C HIS A 544 -8.44 -11.67 1.01
N GLY A 545 -7.60 -11.53 2.03
CA GLY A 545 -6.40 -12.35 2.21
C GLY A 545 -5.12 -11.52 2.31
N CYS A 546 -5.03 -10.38 1.62
CA CYS A 546 -3.90 -9.47 1.75
C CYS A 546 -3.78 -8.88 3.16
N ILE A 547 -2.61 -8.37 3.50
CA ILE A 547 -2.37 -7.62 4.74
C ILE A 547 -2.48 -6.13 4.42
N ASN A 548 -3.58 -5.52 4.87
CA ASN A 548 -3.82 -4.09 4.70
C ASN A 548 -3.01 -3.28 5.72
N LEU A 549 -2.33 -2.26 5.23
CA LEU A 549 -1.56 -1.30 6.01
C LEU A 549 -2.12 0.11 5.84
N ALA A 550 -1.99 0.95 6.87
CA ALA A 550 -2.28 2.37 6.73
C ALA A 550 -1.30 3.01 5.74
N PRO A 551 -1.69 4.07 5.01
CA PRO A 551 -0.84 4.68 3.99
C PRO A 551 0.56 5.07 4.49
N LYS A 552 0.66 5.62 5.70
CA LYS A 552 1.96 5.97 6.32
C LYS A 552 2.81 4.72 6.57
N ASP A 553 2.22 3.68 7.16
CA ASP A 553 2.91 2.42 7.47
C ASP A 553 3.36 1.67 6.23
N ALA A 554 2.49 1.57 5.22
CA ALA A 554 2.79 0.92 3.95
C ALA A 554 3.98 1.60 3.27
N ARG A 555 4.04 2.93 3.29
CA ARG A 555 5.16 3.70 2.73
C ARG A 555 6.47 3.42 3.47
N VAL A 556 6.46 3.41 4.80
CA VAL A 556 7.64 3.14 5.62
C VAL A 556 8.15 1.72 5.36
N LEU A 557 7.27 0.72 5.48
CA LEU A 557 7.63 -0.69 5.29
C LEU A 557 8.07 -0.97 3.85
N TYR A 558 7.45 -0.35 2.85
CA TYR A 558 7.89 -0.48 1.46
C TYR A 558 9.28 0.11 1.22
N GLY A 559 9.64 1.20 1.90
CA GLY A 559 10.99 1.75 1.84
C GLY A 559 12.03 0.87 2.55
N TRP A 560 11.64 0.26 3.66
CA TRP A 560 12.56 -0.50 4.53
C TRP A 560 12.77 -1.97 4.09
N THR A 561 11.73 -2.62 3.56
CA THR A 561 11.79 -4.00 3.08
C THR A 561 12.55 -4.14 1.77
N THR A 562 13.11 -5.32 1.54
CA THR A 562 13.71 -5.76 0.26
C THR A 562 12.74 -6.68 -0.51
N PRO A 563 12.84 -6.75 -1.85
CA PRO A 563 13.83 -6.13 -2.73
C PRO A 563 13.78 -4.61 -2.73
N GLU A 564 14.94 -3.96 -2.73
CA GLU A 564 14.98 -2.51 -2.90
C GLU A 564 14.47 -2.13 -4.29
N VAL A 565 13.58 -1.12 -4.34
CA VAL A 565 13.06 -0.58 -5.60
C VAL A 565 13.89 0.66 -5.93
N PRO A 566 14.77 0.61 -6.95
CA PRO A 566 15.64 1.73 -7.24
C PRO A 566 14.86 3.00 -7.59
N THR A 567 15.45 4.16 -7.32
CA THR A 567 14.85 5.44 -7.69
C THR A 567 14.59 5.50 -9.21
N GLY A 568 13.39 5.91 -9.61
CA GLY A 568 12.93 5.88 -11.00
C GLY A 568 12.30 4.56 -11.45
N TRP A 569 12.37 3.51 -10.63
CA TRP A 569 11.71 2.24 -10.91
C TRP A 569 10.30 2.22 -10.32
N SER A 570 9.36 1.58 -11.02
CA SER A 570 7.99 1.37 -10.55
C SER A 570 7.77 -0.05 -10.02
N MET A 571 8.70 -0.97 -10.27
CA MET A 571 8.61 -2.35 -9.81
C MET A 571 10.01 -2.97 -9.71
N ALA A 572 10.22 -3.86 -8.73
CA ALA A 572 11.45 -4.64 -8.59
C ALA A 572 11.14 -6.06 -8.10
N HIS A 573 11.81 -7.05 -8.70
CA HIS A 573 11.79 -8.45 -8.27
C HIS A 573 12.94 -8.75 -7.30
N ALA A 574 12.73 -9.73 -6.43
CA ALA A 574 13.79 -10.33 -5.63
C ALA A 574 14.82 -11.00 -6.53
N LEU A 575 16.08 -10.96 -6.10
CA LEU A 575 17.23 -11.53 -6.80
C LEU A 575 17.86 -12.63 -5.96
N PRO A 576 18.66 -13.54 -6.53
CA PRO A 576 19.38 -14.55 -5.75
C PRO A 576 20.24 -13.96 -4.61
N GLU A 577 20.86 -12.80 -4.84
CA GLU A 577 21.68 -12.07 -3.86
C GLU A 577 20.87 -11.23 -2.86
N ASP A 578 19.61 -10.91 -3.19
CA ASP A 578 18.66 -10.20 -2.33
C ASP A 578 17.28 -10.87 -2.48
N PRO A 579 17.08 -12.02 -1.80
CA PRO A 579 15.88 -12.84 -1.98
C PRO A 579 14.62 -12.20 -1.41
N GLY A 580 14.74 -10.99 -0.85
CA GLY A 580 13.65 -10.26 -0.23
C GLY A 580 13.53 -10.48 1.27
N THR A 581 12.81 -9.56 1.90
CA THR A 581 12.59 -9.58 3.35
C THR A 581 11.66 -10.72 3.75
N TRP A 582 12.00 -11.40 4.84
CA TRP A 582 11.17 -12.46 5.40
C TRP A 582 9.86 -11.92 5.97
N VAL A 583 8.78 -12.69 5.82
CA VAL A 583 7.46 -12.41 6.38
C VAL A 583 6.98 -13.67 7.11
N ARG A 584 7.00 -13.65 8.44
CA ARG A 584 6.38 -14.67 9.28
C ARG A 584 4.94 -14.26 9.54
N ILE A 585 4.00 -15.10 9.14
CA ILE A 585 2.57 -14.92 9.38
C ILE A 585 2.11 -16.05 10.29
N ARG A 586 1.52 -15.69 11.43
CA ARG A 586 1.16 -16.67 12.46
C ARG A 586 -0.23 -16.43 13.00
N GLY A 587 -0.87 -17.56 13.30
CA GLY A 587 -2.22 -17.61 13.81
C GLY A 587 -3.23 -17.13 12.78
N GLN A 588 -4.48 -17.44 13.02
CA GLN A 588 -5.68 -16.68 12.69
C GLN A 588 -6.72 -17.35 13.57
N ALA A 589 -7.61 -16.61 14.23
CA ALA A 589 -8.65 -17.25 15.02
C ALA A 589 -9.51 -18.11 14.07
N ARG A 590 -9.19 -19.41 13.96
CA ARG A 590 -10.04 -20.36 13.26
C ARG A 590 -11.33 -20.34 14.04
N VAL A 591 -12.40 -19.82 13.45
CA VAL A 591 -13.73 -19.93 14.02
C VAL A 591 -13.96 -21.43 14.22
N GLN A 592 -13.79 -21.89 15.47
CA GLN A 592 -14.11 -23.26 15.79
C GLN A 592 -15.60 -23.42 15.51
N PRO A 593 -16.01 -24.42 14.70
CA PRO A 593 -17.42 -24.68 14.52
C PRO A 593 -18.04 -24.86 15.92
N LYS A 594 -19.08 -24.07 16.18
CA LYS A 594 -19.77 -23.93 17.48
C LYS A 594 -19.79 -25.28 18.21
N LYS A 595 -18.93 -25.46 19.22
CA LYS A 595 -18.86 -26.71 20.00
C LYS A 595 -20.27 -27.00 20.52
N ARG A 596 -20.83 -28.15 20.15
CA ARG A 596 -22.01 -28.70 20.84
C ARG A 596 -21.62 -28.86 22.31
N ARG A 597 -22.44 -28.32 23.21
CA ARG A 597 -22.21 -28.35 24.66
C ARG A 597 -21.85 -29.77 25.11
N GLY A 598 -20.67 -29.94 25.69
CA GLY A 598 -20.25 -31.19 26.35
C GLY A 598 -18.94 -31.78 25.84
N ALA A 599 -17.81 -31.08 26.03
CA ALA A 599 -16.51 -31.74 26.12
C ALA A 599 -15.53 -30.82 26.88
N ALA A 600 -14.96 -31.34 27.96
CA ALA A 600 -13.99 -30.66 28.81
C ALA A 600 -12.70 -30.34 28.02
N ALA A 601 -12.14 -29.14 28.25
CA ALA A 601 -10.89 -28.72 27.67
C ALA A 601 -9.72 -29.18 28.56
N VAL A 602 -8.73 -29.83 27.94
CA VAL A 602 -7.42 -30.08 28.54
C VAL A 602 -6.55 -28.85 28.28
N VAL A 603 -5.93 -28.32 29.32
CA VAL A 603 -5.07 -27.14 29.34
C VAL A 603 -3.73 -27.49 28.69
N ALA A 604 -3.30 -26.71 27.69
CA ALA A 604 -1.93 -26.72 27.20
C ALA A 604 -1.12 -25.66 27.97
N THR A 605 0.02 -26.06 28.51
CA THR A 605 0.95 -25.20 29.25
C THR A 605 1.91 -24.47 28.31
N VAL A 606 2.32 -23.27 28.73
CA VAL A 606 3.21 -22.31 28.05
C VAL A 606 4.63 -22.89 27.87
N SER A 607 4.81 -23.77 26.90
CA SER A 607 6.12 -24.19 26.40
C SER A 607 6.15 -24.51 24.90
N ASP A 608 5.06 -24.26 24.16
CA ASP A 608 4.96 -24.48 22.71
C ASP A 608 4.31 -23.26 22.00
N LEU A 609 4.82 -22.05 22.25
CA LEU A 609 4.54 -20.85 21.44
C LEU A 609 5.83 -20.18 21.00
#